data_AF-A0A0N7LY20-F1
#
_entry.id   AF-A0A0N7LY20-F1
#
_cell.length_a   1.000
_cell.length_b   1.000
_cell.length_c   1.000
_cell.angle_alpha   90.00
_cell.angle_beta   90.00
_cell.angle_gamma   90.00
#
_symmetry.space_group_name_H-M   'P 1'
#
loop_
_entity.id
_entity.type
_entity.pdbx_description
1 polymer ?
#
loop_
_entity_poly.entity_id
_entity_poly.type
_entity_poly.pdbx_seq_one_letter_code
_entity_poly.pdbx_strand_id
1 'polypeptide(L)'
;MTPKRFIRRPHKFSPKALTASLALSLTPISLPALAENASLEVTAAYRERIALPPDAQLVVELRDVSRADAPSRRLSQQVYAMQGSPQTVLLSYDTGVVDTRFSYALSAQIVTDGAVMFRSVDHIPVLQTADDTTAEILLVQANTAIPDTIFGISWSLFELDGRSSVDSDPPTLAVNPDGSFSLFGGCNRFNGSLTLDGTEVRFPAQMAGTLMACPPKREALERALLSGVQGVVRYERSGALLQLMDEENRVLMRFRETLG
;
A
#
# COMPACT_ATOMS: atom_id res chain seq x y z
N MET A 1 27.73 113.56 31.15
CA MET A 1 28.06 113.32 32.57
C MET A 1 28.54 111.87 32.71
N THR A 2 29.60 111.71 33.49
CA THR A 2 30.51 110.56 33.65
C THR A 2 29.86 109.21 34.04
N PRO A 3 30.57 108.08 33.81
CA PRO A 3 30.04 106.71 33.94
C PRO A 3 30.28 106.14 35.35
N LYS A 4 29.52 105.11 35.75
CA LYS A 4 29.92 104.19 36.83
C LYS A 4 29.53 102.73 36.54
N ARG A 5 30.58 101.94 36.31
CA ARG A 5 30.72 100.48 36.51
C ARG A 5 30.06 100.01 37.81
N PHE A 6 29.50 98.79 37.82
CA PHE A 6 29.99 97.74 38.75
C PHE A 6 29.36 96.31 38.59
N ILE A 7 30.28 95.34 38.67
CA ILE A 7 30.25 93.93 39.16
C ILE A 7 29.52 92.83 38.38
N ARG A 8 30.35 91.85 37.96
CA ARG A 8 30.02 90.51 37.45
C ARG A 8 29.48 89.56 38.55
N ARG A 9 28.58 88.66 38.18
CA ARG A 9 28.54 87.29 38.73
C ARG A 9 28.40 86.27 37.58
N PRO A 10 29.13 85.13 37.62
CA PRO A 10 29.06 84.13 36.55
C PRO A 10 27.95 83.12 36.85
N HIS A 11 27.07 82.87 35.88
CA HIS A 11 26.18 81.70 35.91
C HIS A 11 26.63 80.66 34.89
N LYS A 12 26.70 79.42 35.38
CA LYS A 12 27.32 78.24 34.81
C LYS A 12 26.60 77.80 33.52
N PHE A 13 27.40 77.43 32.53
CA PHE A 13 27.01 76.61 31.38
C PHE A 13 26.57 75.21 31.85
N SER A 14 25.46 74.71 31.29
CA SER A 14 25.17 73.29 31.16
C SER A 14 24.41 73.08 29.84
N PRO A 15 25.05 72.50 28.81
CA PRO A 15 24.34 72.03 27.64
C PRO A 15 23.74 70.65 27.95
N LYS A 16 22.41 70.57 28.00
CA LYS A 16 21.72 69.27 27.98
C LYS A 16 21.77 68.73 26.56
N ALA A 17 22.66 67.78 26.32
CA ALA A 17 22.63 66.92 25.13
C ALA A 17 21.41 65.99 25.24
N LEU A 18 20.46 66.11 24.31
CA LEU A 18 19.43 65.10 24.09
C LEU A 18 20.04 64.03 23.16
N THR A 19 20.37 62.88 23.73
CA THR A 19 20.75 61.68 22.98
C THR A 19 19.52 61.08 22.32
N ALA A 20 19.46 61.13 20.98
CA ALA A 20 18.51 60.38 20.19
C ALA A 20 19.02 58.93 20.03
N SER A 21 18.43 58.00 20.78
CA SER A 21 18.71 56.56 20.64
C SER A 21 18.02 56.01 19.38
N LEU A 22 18.82 55.72 18.35
CA LEU A 22 18.37 55.04 17.13
C LEU A 22 18.31 53.53 17.42
N ALA A 23 17.11 52.99 17.68
CA ALA A 23 16.90 51.56 17.81
C ALA A 23 16.89 50.91 16.42
N LEU A 24 18.01 50.29 16.03
CA LEU A 24 18.13 49.52 14.80
C LEU A 24 17.42 48.17 15.01
N SER A 25 16.19 48.04 14.52
CA SER A 25 15.45 46.77 14.54
C SER A 25 16.09 45.79 13.56
N LEU A 26 16.88 44.84 14.06
CA LEU A 26 17.30 43.67 13.29
C LEU A 26 16.09 42.77 13.05
N THR A 27 15.46 42.90 11.88
CA THR A 27 14.53 41.88 11.38
C THR A 27 15.34 40.66 10.92
N PRO A 28 15.11 39.46 11.47
CA PRO A 28 15.77 38.27 10.95
C PRO A 28 15.34 38.05 9.50
N ILE A 29 16.31 37.97 8.59
CA ILE A 29 16.09 37.56 7.22
C ILE A 29 15.85 36.05 7.26
N SER A 30 14.58 35.63 7.23
CA SER A 30 14.23 34.24 6.97
C SER A 30 14.58 33.91 5.53
N LEU A 31 15.71 33.21 5.33
CA LEU A 31 16.00 32.58 4.05
C LEU A 31 14.99 31.44 3.84
N PRO A 32 14.34 31.34 2.67
CA PRO A 32 13.52 30.18 2.37
C PRO A 32 14.41 28.93 2.37
N ALA A 33 14.02 27.90 3.12
CA ALA A 33 14.62 26.58 2.98
C ALA A 33 14.30 26.10 1.55
N LEU A 34 15.32 25.87 0.74
CA LEU A 34 15.15 25.22 -0.55
C LEU A 34 14.80 23.75 -0.26
N ALA A 35 13.59 23.32 -0.64
CA ALA A 35 13.25 21.90 -0.61
C ALA A 35 14.21 21.14 -1.53
N GLU A 36 14.95 20.20 -0.96
CA GLU A 36 15.88 19.36 -1.71
C GLU A 36 15.05 18.27 -2.39
N ASN A 37 14.94 18.32 -3.71
CA ASN A 37 14.12 17.38 -4.47
C ASN A 37 14.99 16.27 -5.05
N ALA A 38 14.49 15.04 -5.00
CA ALA A 38 15.06 13.89 -5.70
C ALA A 38 14.02 13.30 -6.65
N SER A 39 14.45 12.36 -7.50
CA SER A 39 13.59 11.71 -8.48
C SER A 39 13.71 10.19 -8.43
N LEU A 40 12.58 9.51 -8.57
CA LEU A 40 12.49 8.08 -8.84
C LEU A 40 12.24 7.86 -10.34
N GLU A 41 13.05 7.02 -10.98
CA GLU A 41 12.82 6.57 -12.35
C GLU A 41 11.84 5.40 -12.35
N VAL A 42 10.64 5.62 -12.88
CA VAL A 42 9.55 4.64 -12.84
C VAL A 42 9.23 4.17 -14.25
N THR A 43 9.42 2.88 -14.51
CA THR A 43 9.03 2.23 -15.76
C THR A 43 7.69 1.53 -15.58
N ALA A 44 6.65 2.06 -16.22
CA ALA A 44 5.30 1.52 -16.18
C ALA A 44 5.01 0.69 -17.45
N ALA A 45 4.47 -0.51 -17.28
CA ALA A 45 4.08 -1.39 -18.38
C ALA A 45 2.69 -2.00 -18.13
N TYR A 46 1.94 -2.30 -19.20
CA TYR A 46 0.76 -3.17 -19.18
C TYR A 46 0.90 -4.23 -20.29
N ARG A 47 0.29 -5.42 -20.11
CA ARG A 47 0.55 -6.60 -20.98
C ARG A 47 -0.39 -6.70 -22.17
N GLU A 48 -1.57 -6.12 -22.04
CA GLU A 48 -2.66 -6.26 -22.98
C GLU A 48 -2.33 -5.51 -24.28
N ARG A 49 -2.59 -6.13 -25.43
CA ARG A 49 -2.36 -5.50 -26.75
C ARG A 49 -3.53 -4.60 -27.15
N ILE A 50 -3.91 -3.69 -26.27
CA ILE A 50 -4.96 -2.71 -26.54
C ILE A 50 -4.35 -1.34 -26.86
N ALA A 51 -4.98 -0.63 -27.79
CA ALA A 51 -4.67 0.77 -28.04
C ALA A 51 -5.24 1.61 -26.91
N LEU A 52 -4.38 2.41 -26.27
CA LEU A 52 -4.84 3.39 -25.30
C LEU A 52 -5.50 4.59 -26.02
N PRO A 53 -6.57 5.16 -25.45
CA PRO A 53 -7.09 6.44 -25.89
C PRO A 53 -5.99 7.52 -25.89
N PRO A 54 -6.06 8.51 -26.80
CA PRO A 54 -5.03 9.57 -26.88
C PRO A 54 -5.02 10.50 -25.67
N ASP A 55 -6.09 10.54 -24.88
CA ASP A 55 -6.22 11.29 -23.63
C ASP A 55 -5.77 10.50 -22.40
N ALA A 56 -5.32 9.25 -22.56
CA ALA A 56 -4.90 8.41 -21.44
C ALA A 56 -3.70 9.03 -20.69
N GLN A 57 -3.79 9.04 -19.36
CA GLN A 57 -2.81 9.62 -18.47
C GLN A 57 -2.30 8.57 -17.48
N LEU A 58 -0.98 8.45 -17.36
CA LEU A 58 -0.32 7.72 -16.28
C LEU A 58 -0.26 8.60 -15.02
N VAL A 59 -0.88 8.14 -13.95
CA VAL A 59 -0.77 8.75 -12.61
C VAL A 59 0.15 7.88 -11.78
N VAL A 60 1.26 8.44 -11.31
CA VAL A 60 2.21 7.76 -10.41
C VAL A 60 2.18 8.45 -9.05
N GLU A 61 2.10 7.67 -7.98
CA GLU A 61 2.00 8.17 -6.61
C GLU A 61 2.99 7.47 -5.69
N LEU A 62 3.70 8.25 -4.88
CA LEU A 62 4.55 7.80 -3.78
C LEU A 62 3.82 7.98 -2.46
N ARG A 63 3.76 6.91 -1.65
CA ARG A 63 3.10 6.92 -0.33
C ARG A 63 4.02 6.37 0.76
N ASP A 64 3.82 6.90 1.97
CA ASP A 64 4.31 6.33 3.22
C ASP A 64 3.36 5.22 3.67
N VAL A 65 3.88 3.99 3.69
CA VAL A 65 3.18 2.74 4.05
C VAL A 65 3.68 2.16 5.37
N SER A 66 4.34 2.96 6.21
CA SER A 66 4.93 2.50 7.48
C SER A 66 3.91 1.98 8.49
N ARG A 67 2.63 2.31 8.31
CA ARG A 67 1.53 1.88 9.17
C ARG A 67 0.64 0.92 8.40
N ALA A 68 0.62 -0.35 8.80
CA ALA A 68 -0.22 -1.37 8.17
C ALA A 68 -1.73 -1.10 8.36
N ASP A 69 -2.13 -0.55 9.52
CA ASP A 69 -3.53 -0.42 9.91
C ASP A 69 -4.11 1.00 9.74
N ALA A 70 -3.44 1.87 8.98
CA ALA A 70 -3.87 3.25 8.76
C ALA A 70 -3.78 3.63 7.28
N PRO A 71 -4.64 4.55 6.79
CA PRO A 71 -4.52 5.07 5.44
C PRO A 71 -3.13 5.65 5.18
N SER A 72 -2.50 5.21 4.08
CA SER A 72 -1.16 5.65 3.71
C SER A 72 -1.14 7.14 3.36
N ARG A 73 -0.09 7.85 3.79
CA ARG A 73 0.08 9.29 3.51
C ARG A 73 0.72 9.47 2.15
N ARG A 74 0.07 10.23 1.26
CA ARG A 74 0.65 10.62 -0.04
C ARG A 74 1.79 11.62 0.14
N LEU A 75 2.94 11.33 -0.45
CA LEU A 75 4.13 12.19 -0.44
C LEU A 75 4.33 12.92 -1.77
N SER A 76 4.08 12.24 -2.89
CA SER A 76 4.12 12.82 -4.23
C SER A 76 3.08 12.15 -5.14
N GLN A 77 2.54 12.91 -6.08
CA GLN A 77 1.71 12.39 -7.17
C GLN A 77 1.94 13.25 -8.40
N GLN A 78 2.20 12.60 -9.52
CA GLN A 78 2.38 13.26 -10.80
C GLN A 78 1.61 12.54 -11.89
N VAL A 79 1.25 13.31 -12.91
CA VAL A 79 0.43 12.87 -14.04
C VAL A 79 1.23 13.08 -15.32
N TYR A 80 1.29 12.05 -16.15
CA TYR A 80 2.03 12.02 -17.40
C TYR A 80 1.09 11.61 -18.52
N ALA A 81 1.21 12.22 -19.70
CA ALA A 81 0.53 11.71 -20.89
C ALA A 81 1.08 10.32 -21.23
N MET A 82 0.19 9.38 -21.57
CA MET A 82 0.60 8.07 -22.08
C MET A 82 1.21 8.23 -23.48
N GLN A 83 2.40 7.66 -23.67
CA GLN A 83 3.12 7.65 -24.96
C GLN A 83 3.32 6.24 -25.50
N GLY A 84 3.10 5.22 -24.68
CA GLY A 84 3.23 3.81 -25.04
C GLY A 84 3.35 2.92 -23.81
N SER A 85 3.60 1.63 -24.04
CA SER A 85 3.96 0.66 -23.00
C SER A 85 5.09 -0.23 -23.51
N PRO A 86 6.20 -0.36 -22.77
CA PRO A 86 6.50 0.31 -21.51
C PRO A 86 6.78 1.83 -21.67
N GLN A 87 6.57 2.60 -20.62
CA GLN A 87 6.88 4.03 -20.54
C GLN A 87 7.64 4.36 -19.26
N THR A 88 8.77 5.04 -19.38
CA THR A 88 9.59 5.51 -18.26
C THR A 88 9.32 6.97 -17.95
N VAL A 89 9.14 7.30 -16.68
CA VAL A 89 8.87 8.66 -16.17
C VAL A 89 9.69 8.96 -14.92
N LEU A 90 9.91 10.25 -14.61
CA LEU A 90 10.64 10.68 -13.42
C LEU A 90 9.66 11.25 -12.38
N LEU A 91 9.43 10.52 -11.29
CA LEU A 91 8.63 10.97 -10.16
C LEU A 91 9.50 11.78 -9.18
N SER A 92 9.30 13.08 -9.14
CA SER A 92 9.95 13.98 -8.18
C SER A 92 9.29 13.90 -6.80
N TYR A 93 10.10 13.96 -5.75
CA TYR A 93 9.64 14.02 -4.37
C TYR A 93 10.59 14.89 -3.52
N ASP A 94 10.04 15.46 -2.44
CA ASP A 94 10.82 16.23 -1.45
C ASP A 94 11.57 15.24 -0.53
N THR A 95 12.89 15.32 -0.48
CA THR A 95 13.69 14.43 0.37
C THR A 95 13.49 14.73 1.86
N GLY A 96 13.06 15.95 2.21
CA GLY A 96 12.77 16.35 3.59
C GLY A 96 11.55 15.65 4.20
N VAL A 97 10.70 15.02 3.38
CA VAL A 97 9.56 14.22 3.87
C VAL A 97 9.84 12.72 3.96
N VAL A 98 11.07 12.30 3.63
CA VAL A 98 11.52 10.91 3.63
C VAL A 98 12.51 10.67 4.80
N ASP A 99 12.18 9.70 5.64
CA ASP A 99 12.99 9.17 6.74
C ASP A 99 13.30 7.69 6.49
N THR A 100 14.54 7.26 6.76
CA THR A 100 15.01 5.88 6.55
C THR A 100 14.39 4.85 7.48
N ARG A 101 13.70 5.28 8.54
CA ARG A 101 12.98 4.39 9.49
C ARG A 101 11.59 3.99 9.00
N PHE A 102 11.14 4.56 7.90
CA PHE A 102 9.81 4.39 7.34
C PHE A 102 9.86 3.58 6.05
N SER A 103 8.70 3.06 5.64
CA SER A 103 8.55 2.26 4.42
C SER A 103 7.74 3.03 3.40
N TYR A 104 8.23 3.06 2.16
CA TYR A 104 7.61 3.78 1.06
C TYR A 104 7.27 2.83 -0.06
N ALA A 105 6.19 3.16 -0.75
CA ALA A 105 5.79 2.41 -1.92
C ALA A 105 5.20 3.30 -3.00
N LEU A 106 5.43 2.88 -4.23
CA LEU A 106 4.78 3.42 -5.41
C LEU A 106 3.47 2.70 -5.71
N SER A 107 2.56 3.45 -6.34
CA SER A 107 1.41 2.90 -7.06
C SER A 107 1.23 3.67 -8.35
N ALA A 108 0.66 3.03 -9.36
CA ALA A 108 0.37 3.66 -10.64
C ALA A 108 -1.04 3.34 -11.12
N GLN A 109 -1.61 4.26 -11.89
CA GLN A 109 -2.90 4.12 -12.57
C GLN A 109 -2.81 4.69 -13.98
N ILE A 110 -3.56 4.12 -14.93
CA ILE A 110 -3.83 4.74 -16.22
C ILE A 110 -5.29 5.20 -16.21
N VAL A 111 -5.53 6.49 -16.45
CA VAL A 111 -6.83 7.15 -16.37
C VAL A 111 -7.19 7.76 -17.73
N THR A 112 -8.44 7.60 -18.18
CA THR A 112 -9.00 8.23 -19.39
C THR A 112 -10.37 8.80 -19.03
N ASP A 113 -10.71 10.00 -19.49
CA ASP A 113 -12.00 10.65 -19.17
C ASP A 113 -12.40 10.61 -17.68
N GLY A 114 -11.41 10.72 -16.78
CA GLY A 114 -11.59 10.63 -15.33
C GLY A 114 -11.85 9.22 -14.76
N ALA A 115 -11.90 8.19 -15.60
CA ALA A 115 -12.07 6.79 -15.20
C ALA A 115 -10.73 6.02 -15.25
N VAL A 116 -10.50 5.19 -14.23
CA VAL A 116 -9.29 4.34 -14.17
C VAL A 116 -9.46 3.16 -15.15
N MET A 117 -8.56 3.04 -16.13
CA MET A 117 -8.48 1.92 -17.06
C MET A 117 -7.54 0.80 -16.58
N PHE A 118 -6.42 1.17 -15.97
CA PHE A 118 -5.43 0.24 -15.42
C PHE A 118 -4.91 0.70 -14.07
N ARG A 119 -4.45 -0.23 -13.22
CA ARG A 119 -3.85 0.05 -11.92
C ARG A 119 -2.80 -1.00 -11.55
N SER A 120 -1.87 -0.65 -10.68
CA SER A 120 -1.01 -1.63 -10.02
C SER A 120 -1.83 -2.53 -9.08
N VAL A 121 -1.49 -3.82 -8.99
CA VAL A 121 -2.15 -4.78 -8.09
C VAL A 121 -1.70 -4.61 -6.63
N ASP A 122 -0.41 -4.33 -6.45
CA ASP A 122 0.23 -4.17 -5.15
C ASP A 122 0.91 -2.80 -5.01
N HIS A 123 1.35 -2.51 -3.79
CA HIS A 123 2.28 -1.43 -3.48
C HIS A 123 3.69 -1.87 -3.83
N ILE A 124 4.40 -1.11 -4.67
CA ILE A 124 5.76 -1.43 -5.12
C ILE A 124 6.75 -0.77 -4.15
N PRO A 125 7.44 -1.53 -3.28
CA PRO A 125 8.36 -0.94 -2.32
C PRO A 125 9.49 -0.21 -3.04
N VAL A 126 9.86 0.97 -2.55
CA VAL A 126 10.97 1.78 -3.06
C VAL A 126 11.72 2.44 -1.91
N LEU A 127 12.85 3.08 -2.21
CA LEU A 127 13.67 3.80 -1.23
C LEU A 127 14.12 2.90 -0.07
N GLN A 128 14.30 1.60 -0.34
CA GLN A 128 14.77 0.63 0.65
C GLN A 128 16.25 0.85 1.00
N THR A 129 17.00 1.37 0.03
CA THR A 129 18.40 1.81 0.17
C THR A 129 18.56 3.18 -0.49
N ALA A 130 19.65 3.88 -0.21
CA ALA A 130 19.91 5.21 -0.79
C ALA A 130 20.04 5.18 -2.33
N ASP A 131 20.38 4.02 -2.90
CA ASP A 131 20.56 3.83 -4.35
C ASP A 131 19.28 3.31 -5.05
N ASP A 132 18.25 2.95 -4.28
CA ASP A 132 16.98 2.40 -4.77
C ASP A 132 16.09 3.51 -5.36
N THR A 133 16.51 3.97 -6.53
CA THR A 133 15.94 5.12 -7.24
C THR A 133 15.20 4.73 -8.51
N THR A 134 15.13 3.43 -8.84
CA THR A 134 14.45 2.91 -10.02
C THR A 134 13.34 1.94 -9.61
N ALA A 135 12.24 1.91 -10.36
CA ALA A 135 11.14 1.00 -10.09
C ALA A 135 10.46 0.56 -11.39
N GLU A 136 10.09 -0.71 -11.46
CA GLU A 136 9.24 -1.25 -12.52
C GLU A 136 7.83 -1.52 -11.97
N ILE A 137 6.81 -1.08 -12.70
CA ILE A 137 5.41 -1.26 -12.31
C ILE A 137 4.66 -1.91 -13.46
N LEU A 138 4.08 -3.09 -13.18
CA LEU A 138 3.13 -3.73 -14.06
C LEU A 138 1.71 -3.30 -13.68
N LEU A 139 0.98 -2.70 -14.62
CA LEU A 139 -0.42 -2.34 -14.47
C LEU A 139 -1.30 -3.42 -15.12
N VAL A 140 -2.43 -3.68 -14.47
CA VAL A 140 -3.49 -4.57 -14.96
C VAL A 140 -4.77 -3.76 -15.14
N GLN A 141 -5.72 -4.22 -15.96
CA GLN A 141 -6.98 -3.49 -16.14
C GLN A 141 -7.67 -3.24 -14.79
N ALA A 142 -8.14 -2.02 -14.57
CA ALA A 142 -8.86 -1.65 -13.36
C ALA A 142 -10.24 -2.32 -13.28
N ASN A 143 -10.78 -2.63 -14.46
CA ASN A 143 -11.93 -3.49 -14.71
C ASN A 143 -11.53 -4.93 -15.08
N THR A 144 -10.31 -5.37 -14.76
CA THR A 144 -10.20 -6.78 -14.36
C THR A 144 -11.14 -6.86 -13.17
N ALA A 145 -12.40 -7.24 -13.41
CA ALA A 145 -13.22 -7.83 -12.39
C ALA A 145 -12.25 -8.85 -11.79
N ILE A 146 -11.83 -8.61 -10.55
CA ILE A 146 -11.39 -9.72 -9.72
C ILE A 146 -12.51 -10.71 -9.94
N PRO A 147 -12.28 -11.79 -10.70
CA PRO A 147 -13.41 -12.54 -11.18
C PRO A 147 -14.15 -12.94 -9.91
N ASP A 148 -15.44 -12.63 -9.84
CA ASP A 148 -16.27 -12.87 -8.66
C ASP A 148 -16.54 -14.37 -8.56
N THR A 149 -15.43 -15.07 -8.43
CA THR A 149 -15.28 -16.48 -8.60
C THR A 149 -14.14 -16.91 -7.71
N ILE A 150 -14.29 -18.09 -7.16
CA ILE A 150 -13.22 -18.76 -6.44
C ILE A 150 -12.46 -19.74 -7.35
N PHE A 151 -12.90 -19.86 -8.61
CA PHE A 151 -12.42 -20.86 -9.57
C PHE A 151 -11.13 -20.43 -10.28
N GLY A 152 -10.26 -21.41 -10.54
CA GLY A 152 -8.99 -21.22 -11.24
C GLY A 152 -7.95 -20.46 -10.43
N ILE A 153 -8.20 -20.27 -9.14
CA ILE A 153 -7.38 -19.44 -8.24
C ILE A 153 -6.85 -20.31 -7.11
N SER A 154 -5.58 -20.10 -6.76
CA SER A 154 -4.96 -20.70 -5.59
C SER A 154 -5.10 -19.76 -4.40
N TRP A 155 -5.56 -20.32 -3.29
CA TRP A 155 -5.92 -19.63 -2.06
C TRP A 155 -5.04 -20.12 -0.92
N SER A 156 -4.34 -19.23 -0.24
CA SER A 156 -3.47 -19.55 0.90
C SER A 156 -4.17 -19.25 2.23
N LEU A 157 -4.24 -20.25 3.10
CA LEU A 157 -4.85 -20.11 4.42
C LEU A 157 -4.02 -19.19 5.31
N PHE A 158 -4.64 -18.18 5.91
CA PHE A 158 -3.99 -17.33 6.93
C PHE A 158 -4.75 -17.31 8.27
N GLU A 159 -5.96 -17.87 8.33
CA GLU A 159 -6.74 -17.97 9.56
C GLU A 159 -7.65 -19.21 9.55
N LEU A 160 -7.66 -19.95 10.66
CA LEU A 160 -8.51 -21.12 10.91
C LEU A 160 -9.09 -21.07 12.33
N ASP A 161 -10.42 -21.05 12.44
CA ASP A 161 -11.16 -20.89 13.70
C ASP A 161 -10.68 -19.70 14.55
N GLY A 162 -10.45 -18.54 13.91
CA GLY A 162 -9.95 -17.33 14.59
C GLY A 162 -8.47 -17.37 14.96
N ARG A 163 -7.73 -18.44 14.62
CA ARG A 163 -6.29 -18.55 14.87
C ARG A 163 -5.52 -18.22 13.60
N SER A 164 -4.67 -17.20 13.64
CA SER A 164 -3.80 -16.85 12.52
C SER A 164 -2.73 -17.91 12.29
N SER A 165 -2.55 -18.35 11.04
CA SER A 165 -1.45 -19.23 10.62
C SER A 165 -0.33 -18.39 10.02
N VAL A 166 0.82 -18.36 10.71
CA VAL A 166 2.06 -17.67 10.26
C VAL A 166 3.09 -18.71 9.79
N ASP A 167 2.65 -19.80 9.16
CA ASP A 167 3.57 -20.82 8.66
C ASP A 167 4.23 -20.35 7.37
N SER A 168 5.51 -20.70 7.16
CA SER A 168 6.25 -20.35 5.93
C SER A 168 5.72 -21.11 4.71
N ASP A 169 4.96 -22.18 4.95
CA ASP A 169 4.34 -23.06 3.96
C ASP A 169 2.87 -23.30 4.36
N PRO A 170 1.99 -22.32 4.14
CA PRO A 170 0.60 -22.40 4.58
C PRO A 170 -0.20 -23.41 3.75
N PRO A 171 -1.25 -24.02 4.34
CA PRO A 171 -2.23 -24.79 3.58
C PRO A 171 -2.80 -24.00 2.40
N THR A 172 -3.09 -24.69 1.30
CA THR A 172 -3.63 -24.06 0.08
C THR A 172 -4.88 -24.76 -0.42
N LEU A 173 -5.79 -24.00 -1.02
CA LEU A 173 -7.02 -24.48 -1.65
C LEU A 173 -7.06 -23.96 -3.09
N ALA A 174 -7.36 -24.83 -4.04
CA ALA A 174 -7.69 -24.44 -5.40
C ALA A 174 -9.01 -25.12 -5.79
N VAL A 175 -9.90 -24.35 -6.42
CA VAL A 175 -11.18 -24.87 -6.95
C VAL A 175 -11.17 -24.64 -8.45
N ASN A 176 -11.52 -25.66 -9.23
CA ASN A 176 -11.61 -25.57 -10.68
C ASN A 176 -13.05 -25.19 -11.10
N PRO A 177 -13.25 -24.65 -12.32
CA PRO A 177 -14.59 -24.29 -12.82
C PRO A 177 -15.57 -25.46 -12.91
N ASP A 178 -15.08 -26.69 -12.95
CA ASP A 178 -15.90 -27.92 -12.96
C ASP A 178 -16.33 -28.37 -11.55
N GLY A 179 -15.98 -27.60 -10.52
CA GLY A 179 -16.28 -27.90 -9.11
C GLY A 179 -15.30 -28.88 -8.47
N SER A 180 -14.32 -29.42 -9.19
CA SER A 180 -13.23 -30.18 -8.57
C SER A 180 -12.34 -29.26 -7.74
N PHE A 181 -11.78 -29.76 -6.63
CA PHE A 181 -10.87 -28.98 -5.79
C PHE A 181 -9.62 -29.78 -5.41
N SER A 182 -8.56 -29.05 -5.09
CA SER A 182 -7.36 -29.56 -4.44
C SER A 182 -7.08 -28.76 -3.17
N LEU A 183 -6.91 -29.45 -2.06
CA LEU A 183 -6.63 -28.90 -0.74
C LEU A 183 -5.31 -29.48 -0.24
N PHE A 184 -4.29 -28.64 -0.07
CA PHE A 184 -3.07 -29.01 0.63
C PHE A 184 -3.21 -28.66 2.11
N GLY A 185 -3.16 -29.66 2.99
CA GLY A 185 -3.34 -29.49 4.44
C GLY A 185 -2.08 -29.08 5.20
N GLY A 186 -0.98 -28.79 4.50
CA GLY A 186 0.35 -28.54 5.08
C GLY A 186 1.28 -29.76 5.05
N CYS A 187 0.76 -30.95 4.75
CA CYS A 187 1.58 -32.13 4.53
C CYS A 187 1.00 -33.04 3.46
N ASN A 188 -0.27 -33.43 3.61
CA ASN A 188 -0.98 -34.20 2.61
C ASN A 188 -1.80 -33.31 1.68
N ARG A 189 -2.08 -33.86 0.50
CA ARG A 189 -2.99 -33.26 -0.47
C ARG A 189 -4.27 -34.08 -0.51
N PHE A 190 -5.39 -33.38 -0.52
CA PHE A 190 -6.73 -33.91 -0.58
C PHE A 190 -7.43 -33.34 -1.81
N ASN A 191 -8.22 -34.15 -2.48
CA ASN A 191 -8.98 -33.73 -3.65
C ASN A 191 -10.41 -34.29 -3.57
N GLY A 192 -11.32 -33.66 -4.29
CA GLY A 192 -12.70 -34.08 -4.41
C GLY A 192 -13.47 -33.15 -5.33
N SER A 193 -14.80 -33.25 -5.27
CA SER A 193 -15.71 -32.36 -6.00
C SER A 193 -16.64 -31.69 -5.01
N LEU A 194 -16.75 -30.37 -5.10
CA LEU A 194 -17.67 -29.56 -4.31
C LEU A 194 -19.08 -29.67 -4.89
N THR A 195 -20.08 -29.51 -4.03
CA THR A 195 -21.42 -29.11 -4.46
C THR A 195 -21.50 -27.60 -4.37
N LEU A 196 -21.89 -26.93 -5.46
CA LEU A 196 -21.95 -25.48 -5.58
C LEU A 196 -23.33 -25.05 -6.08
N ASP A 197 -23.98 -24.13 -5.36
CA ASP A 197 -25.22 -23.48 -5.78
C ASP A 197 -25.19 -21.99 -5.34
N GLY A 198 -24.91 -21.10 -6.29
CA GLY A 198 -24.62 -19.69 -5.99
C GLY A 198 -23.44 -19.56 -5.01
N THR A 199 -23.70 -19.02 -3.82
CA THR A 199 -22.71 -18.88 -2.73
C THR A 199 -22.69 -20.07 -1.77
N GLU A 200 -23.61 -21.03 -1.92
CA GLU A 200 -23.59 -22.25 -1.14
C GLU A 200 -22.50 -23.18 -1.67
N VAL A 201 -21.70 -23.72 -0.76
CA VAL A 201 -20.62 -24.64 -1.08
C VAL A 201 -20.54 -25.71 -0.02
N ARG A 202 -20.47 -26.97 -0.46
CA ARG A 202 -20.28 -28.12 0.44
C ARG A 202 -19.15 -28.99 -0.04
N PHE A 203 -18.23 -29.27 0.88
CA PHE A 203 -17.19 -30.27 0.67
C PHE A 203 -17.79 -31.68 0.82
N PRO A 204 -17.27 -32.67 0.09
CA PRO A 204 -17.74 -34.03 0.22
C PRO A 204 -17.35 -34.61 1.59
N ALA A 205 -18.21 -35.45 2.15
CA ALA A 205 -17.98 -36.12 3.43
C ALA A 205 -16.70 -36.98 3.44
N GLN A 206 -16.30 -37.46 2.28
CA GLN A 206 -15.06 -38.21 2.08
C GLN A 206 -14.24 -37.53 0.99
N MET A 207 -12.97 -37.28 1.29
CA MET A 207 -12.00 -36.71 0.37
C MET A 207 -10.90 -37.73 0.09
N ALA A 208 -10.47 -37.82 -1.17
CA ALA A 208 -9.33 -38.67 -1.53
C ALA A 208 -8.04 -37.92 -1.19
N GLY A 209 -7.13 -38.54 -0.45
CA GLY A 209 -5.86 -37.90 -0.10
C GLY A 209 -4.74 -38.89 0.19
N THR A 210 -3.54 -38.36 0.38
CA THR A 210 -2.36 -39.12 0.80
C THR A 210 -2.27 -39.21 2.33
N LEU A 211 -1.53 -40.19 2.84
CA LEU A 211 -1.27 -40.36 4.28
C LEU A 211 0.25 -40.45 4.54
N MET A 212 0.92 -39.31 4.44
CA MET A 212 2.32 -39.17 4.81
C MET A 212 2.45 -38.89 6.31
N ALA A 213 3.54 -39.37 6.92
CA ALA A 213 3.88 -39.02 8.29
C ALA A 213 4.47 -37.61 8.34
N CYS A 214 3.97 -36.78 9.25
CA CYS A 214 4.32 -35.36 9.34
C CYS A 214 4.63 -34.99 10.80
N PRO A 215 5.38 -33.90 11.05
CA PRO A 215 5.56 -33.39 12.41
C PRO A 215 4.20 -33.11 13.10
N PRO A 216 4.06 -33.34 14.42
CA PRO A 216 2.77 -33.25 15.11
C PRO A 216 2.01 -31.95 14.92
N LYS A 217 2.72 -30.81 14.78
CA LYS A 217 2.11 -29.50 14.51
C LYS A 217 1.41 -29.44 13.15
N ARG A 218 2.03 -29.99 12.10
CA ARG A 218 1.46 -30.05 10.74
C ARG A 218 0.28 -31.01 10.68
N GLU A 219 0.41 -32.17 11.33
CA GLU A 219 -0.68 -33.15 11.42
C GLU A 219 -1.91 -32.59 12.17
N ALA A 220 -1.69 -31.84 13.26
CA ALA A 220 -2.76 -31.18 13.99
C ALA A 220 -3.46 -30.09 13.14
N LEU A 221 -2.69 -29.29 12.40
CA LEU A 221 -3.23 -28.28 11.49
C LEU A 221 -4.04 -28.93 10.36
N GLU A 222 -3.52 -29.99 9.74
CA GLU A 222 -4.20 -30.73 8.69
C GLU A 222 -5.54 -31.28 9.17
N ARG A 223 -5.57 -31.95 10.33
CA ARG A 223 -6.82 -32.47 10.91
C ARG A 223 -7.83 -31.37 11.23
N ALA A 224 -7.37 -30.25 11.78
CA ALA A 224 -8.24 -29.12 12.07
C ALA A 224 -8.84 -28.51 10.79
N LEU A 225 -8.03 -28.37 9.74
CA LEU A 225 -8.48 -27.88 8.44
C LEU A 225 -9.50 -28.83 7.81
N LEU A 226 -9.22 -30.13 7.80
CA LEU A 226 -10.13 -31.14 7.26
C LEU A 226 -11.46 -31.17 8.02
N SER A 227 -11.43 -30.98 9.34
CA SER A 227 -12.65 -30.85 10.15
C SER A 227 -13.39 -29.55 9.83
N GLY A 228 -12.66 -28.45 9.63
CA GLY A 228 -13.23 -27.14 9.32
C GLY A 228 -13.99 -27.13 8.00
N VAL A 229 -13.40 -27.69 6.93
CA VAL A 229 -14.06 -27.74 5.61
C VAL A 229 -15.36 -28.55 5.59
N GLN A 230 -15.52 -29.51 6.51
CA GLN A 230 -16.77 -30.28 6.64
C GLN A 230 -17.92 -29.46 7.22
N GLY A 231 -17.62 -28.40 7.99
CA GLY A 231 -18.62 -27.48 8.52
C GLY A 231 -19.00 -26.35 7.57
N VAL A 232 -18.35 -26.26 6.41
CA VAL A 232 -18.59 -25.19 5.45
C VAL A 232 -19.88 -25.43 4.67
N VAL A 233 -20.69 -24.39 4.59
CA VAL A 233 -21.91 -24.37 3.78
C VAL A 233 -21.99 -23.17 2.84
N ARG A 234 -21.19 -22.13 3.10
CA ARG A 234 -21.20 -20.87 2.36
C ARG A 234 -19.78 -20.37 2.16
N TYR A 235 -19.54 -19.73 1.03
CA TYR A 235 -18.36 -18.89 0.82
C TYR A 235 -18.74 -17.44 0.55
N GLU A 236 -17.82 -16.55 0.84
CA GLU A 236 -17.86 -15.15 0.42
C GLU A 236 -16.48 -14.75 -0.08
N ARG A 237 -16.46 -14.05 -1.22
CA ARG A 237 -15.24 -13.46 -1.77
C ARG A 237 -15.35 -11.94 -1.68
N SER A 238 -14.31 -11.30 -1.16
CA SER A 238 -14.14 -9.85 -1.19
C SER A 238 -12.73 -9.50 -1.66
N GLY A 239 -12.58 -9.23 -2.96
CA GLY A 239 -11.29 -8.95 -3.56
C GLY A 239 -10.33 -10.15 -3.47
N ALA A 240 -9.18 -9.99 -2.83
CA ALA A 240 -8.20 -11.06 -2.61
C ALA A 240 -8.49 -11.92 -1.37
N LEU A 241 -9.61 -11.69 -0.68
CA LEU A 241 -10.03 -12.44 0.51
C LEU A 241 -11.12 -13.45 0.15
N LEU A 242 -10.92 -14.71 0.55
CA LEU A 242 -11.95 -15.75 0.54
C LEU A 242 -12.26 -16.15 1.98
N GLN A 243 -13.55 -16.16 2.33
CA GLN A 243 -14.06 -16.60 3.61
C GLN A 243 -14.95 -17.83 3.42
N LEU A 244 -14.75 -18.85 4.25
CA LEU A 244 -15.63 -20.02 4.32
C LEU A 244 -16.35 -20.02 5.66
N MET A 245 -17.66 -20.26 5.64
CA MET A 245 -18.56 -20.06 6.78
C MET A 245 -19.47 -21.26 7.02
N ASP A 246 -19.94 -21.39 8.26
CA ASP A 246 -20.98 -22.34 8.67
C ASP A 246 -22.41 -21.81 8.42
N GLU A 247 -23.42 -22.59 8.84
CA GLU A 247 -24.84 -22.28 8.65
C GLU A 247 -25.28 -21.02 9.41
N GLU A 248 -24.59 -20.68 10.51
CA GLU A 248 -24.82 -19.47 11.29
C GLU A 248 -24.04 -18.24 10.77
N ASN A 249 -23.38 -18.34 9.61
CA ASN A 249 -22.48 -17.32 9.04
C ASN A 249 -21.27 -16.98 9.92
N ARG A 250 -20.83 -17.90 10.77
CA ARG A 250 -19.56 -17.75 11.47
C ARG A 250 -18.43 -18.15 10.53
N VAL A 251 -17.40 -17.32 10.50
CA VAL A 251 -16.20 -17.55 9.67
C VAL A 251 -15.38 -18.67 10.28
N LEU A 252 -15.26 -19.78 9.56
CA LEU A 252 -14.41 -20.91 9.94
C LEU A 252 -12.99 -20.71 9.44
N MET A 253 -12.83 -20.15 8.23
CA MET A 253 -11.53 -19.99 7.57
C MET A 253 -11.45 -18.71 6.76
N ARG A 254 -10.24 -18.14 6.71
CA ARG A 254 -9.89 -17.05 5.80
C ARG A 254 -8.67 -17.41 4.97
N PHE A 255 -8.77 -17.17 3.66
CA PHE A 255 -7.72 -17.37 2.70
C PHE A 255 -7.41 -16.08 1.94
N ARG A 256 -6.16 -15.95 1.52
CA ARG A 256 -5.69 -14.89 0.63
C ARG A 256 -5.38 -15.48 -0.73
N GLU A 257 -5.76 -14.78 -1.79
CA GLU A 257 -5.35 -15.11 -3.15
C GLU A 257 -3.82 -15.12 -3.25
N THR A 258 -3.26 -16.22 -3.76
CA THR A 258 -1.85 -16.27 -4.13
C THR A 258 -1.73 -15.78 -5.56
N LEU A 259 -1.03 -14.66 -5.76
CA LEU A 259 -0.65 -14.23 -7.10
C LEU A 259 0.26 -15.32 -7.70
N GLY A 260 -0.26 -16.00 -8.74
CA GLY A 260 0.49 -16.99 -9.51
C GLY A 260 1.52 -16.36 -10.43
#